data_AF-A0A6I3UV68-F1
#
_entry.id   AF-A0A6I3UV68-F1
#
_cell.length_a   1.000
_cell.length_b   1.000
_cell.length_c   1.000
_cell.angle_alpha   90.00
_cell.angle_beta   90.00
_cell.angle_gamma   90.00
#
_symmetry.space_group_name_H-M   'P 1'
#
loop_
_entity.id
_entity.type
_entity.pdbx_description
1 polymer ?
#
loop_
_entity_poly.entity_id
_entity_poly.type
_entity_poly.pdbx_seq_one_letter_code
_entity_poly.pdbx_strand_id
1 'polypeptide(L)'
;KIQYNDLLGPNQWDSIRDLKDEEKVMTLSSVNDLVDNNFMTKHGNPGNGRYRPEDFTPNSAYVNVNMMAGIYGGNTSQGAPGSLSFKHNAFRMWGYYGYENGFISYV
;
A
#
# COMPACT_ATOMS: atom_id res chain seq x y z
N LYS A 1 -1.73 11.44 -25.45
CA LYS A 1 -2.74 10.68 -24.68
C LYS A 1 -2.00 9.54 -24.01
N ILE A 2 -1.88 9.55 -22.69
CA ILE A 2 -1.29 8.42 -21.96
C ILE A 2 -2.30 7.27 -22.09
N GLN A 3 -1.88 6.21 -22.78
CA GLN A 3 -2.66 5.00 -22.94
C GLN A 3 -2.56 4.24 -21.62
N TYR A 4 -3.63 4.28 -20.81
CA TYR A 4 -3.74 3.44 -19.63
C TYR A 4 -3.73 1.99 -20.13
N ASN A 5 -2.84 1.14 -19.60
CA ASN A 5 -2.92 -0.29 -19.88
C ASN A 5 -4.34 -0.75 -19.52
N ASP A 6 -4.96 -1.55 -20.39
CA ASP A 6 -6.30 -2.15 -20.21
C ASP A 6 -6.24 -3.25 -19.13
N LEU A 7 -5.86 -2.85 -17.91
CA LEU A 7 -5.84 -3.69 -16.73
C LEU A 7 -7.29 -3.92 -16.30
N LEU A 8 -7.89 -4.96 -16.88
CA LEU A 8 -9.28 -5.40 -16.68
C LEU A 8 -9.50 -6.14 -15.34
N GLY A 9 -8.43 -6.37 -14.56
CA GLY A 9 -8.48 -7.06 -13.27
C GLY A 9 -8.90 -6.12 -12.12
N PRO A 10 -9.61 -6.63 -11.09
CA PRO A 10 -10.00 -5.81 -9.94
C PRO A 10 -8.78 -5.23 -9.20
N ASN A 11 -8.81 -3.91 -9.00
CA ASN A 11 -7.99 -3.13 -8.05
C ASN A 11 -6.47 -3.39 -8.05
N GLN A 12 -5.78 -3.10 -9.16
CA GLN A 12 -4.31 -3.19 -9.24
C GLN A 12 -3.57 -1.94 -8.75
N TRP A 13 -4.15 -1.16 -7.84
CA TRP A 13 -3.61 0.14 -7.42
C TRP A 13 -3.99 0.47 -5.98
N ASP A 14 -3.12 1.22 -5.29
CA ASP A 14 -3.41 1.69 -3.92
C ASP A 14 -4.05 3.07 -3.95
N SER A 15 -5.04 3.27 -3.09
CA SER A 15 -5.68 4.57 -2.88
C SER A 15 -5.37 5.08 -1.48
N ILE A 16 -4.52 6.09 -1.37
CA ILE A 16 -4.27 6.77 -0.10
C ILE A 16 -5.08 8.05 -0.05
N ARG A 17 -5.78 8.24 1.06
CA ARG A 17 -6.67 9.38 1.30
C ARG A 17 -6.63 9.74 2.78
N ASP A 18 -7.09 10.95 3.08
CA ASP A 18 -7.38 11.31 4.46
C ASP A 18 -8.52 10.43 5.02
N LEU A 19 -8.53 10.33 6.35
CA LEU A 19 -9.63 9.70 7.09
C LEU A 19 -10.93 10.46 6.83
N LYS A 20 -12.02 9.71 6.70
CA LYS A 20 -13.39 10.26 6.73
C LYS A 20 -13.74 10.71 8.14
N ASP A 21 -14.80 11.50 8.27
CA ASP A 21 -15.17 12.05 9.57
C ASP A 21 -15.59 10.96 10.58
N GLU A 22 -16.17 9.86 10.10
CA GLU A 22 -16.49 8.70 10.94
C GLU A 22 -15.23 7.96 11.42
N GLU A 23 -14.22 7.84 10.56
CA GLU A 23 -12.94 7.18 10.87
C GLU A 23 -12.11 8.02 11.85
N LYS A 24 -12.23 9.36 11.81
CA LYS A 24 -11.50 10.27 12.71
C LYS A 24 -11.96 10.19 14.17
N VAL A 25 -13.23 9.87 14.40
CA VAL A 25 -13.81 9.78 15.75
C VAL A 25 -13.79 8.35 16.30
N MET A 26 -13.30 7.40 15.53
CA MET A 26 -13.15 6.01 15.94
C MET A 26 -12.16 5.91 17.12
N THR A 27 -12.57 5.21 18.18
CA THR A 27 -11.66 4.87 19.27
C THR A 27 -10.81 3.67 18.86
N LEU A 28 -9.50 3.85 18.83
CA LEU A 28 -8.52 2.81 18.56
C LEU A 28 -8.08 2.19 19.88
N SER A 29 -8.42 0.91 20.09
CA SER A 29 -8.16 0.18 21.33
C SER A 29 -7.10 -0.89 21.19
N SER A 30 -6.83 -1.33 19.96
CA SER A 30 -5.88 -2.40 19.65
C SER A 30 -5.15 -2.17 18.31
N VAL A 31 -4.08 -2.93 18.08
CA VAL A 31 -3.39 -2.94 16.79
C VAL A 31 -4.28 -3.52 15.69
N ASN A 32 -5.17 -4.46 16.01
CA ASN A 32 -6.09 -5.04 15.03
C ASN A 32 -7.01 -3.96 14.44
N ASP A 33 -7.44 -2.99 15.25
CA ASP A 33 -8.27 -1.88 14.76
C ASP A 33 -7.56 -1.07 13.66
N LEU A 34 -6.23 -0.95 13.72
CA LEU A 34 -5.43 -0.29 12.69
C LEU A 34 -5.33 -1.12 11.41
N VAL A 35 -5.19 -2.44 11.56
CA VAL A 35 -5.05 -3.39 10.44
C VAL A 35 -6.38 -3.53 9.70
N ASP A 36 -7.47 -3.77 10.43
CA ASP A 36 -8.81 -4.02 9.86
C ASP A 36 -9.34 -2.80 9.10
N ASN A 37 -8.98 -1.59 9.55
CA ASN A 37 -9.36 -0.34 8.89
C ASN A 37 -8.30 0.16 7.89
N ASN A 38 -7.23 -0.61 7.64
CA ASN A 38 -6.15 -0.29 6.71
C ASN A 38 -5.51 1.09 6.95
N PHE A 39 -5.30 1.45 8.22
CA PHE A 39 -4.73 2.74 8.56
C PHE A 39 -3.22 2.79 8.32
N MET A 40 -2.75 4.01 8.06
CA MET A 40 -1.33 4.34 7.98
C MET A 40 -1.05 5.63 8.72
N THR A 41 0.16 5.79 9.25
CA THR A 41 0.57 7.04 9.87
C THR A 41 0.66 8.15 8.82
N LYS A 42 0.16 9.35 9.15
CA LYS A 42 0.35 10.54 8.32
C LYS A 42 1.83 10.93 8.21
N HIS A 43 2.60 10.69 9.27
CA HIS A 43 4.04 10.89 9.28
C HIS A 43 4.73 9.85 8.38
N GLY A 44 5.56 10.31 7.45
CA GLY A 44 6.26 9.44 6.49
C GLY A 44 5.38 8.91 5.34
N ASN A 45 4.10 9.29 5.28
CA ASN A 45 3.21 8.96 4.17
C ASN A 45 3.69 9.64 2.87
N PRO A 46 3.81 8.93 1.74
CA PRO A 46 4.15 9.53 0.44
C PRO A 46 3.08 10.48 -0.11
N GLY A 47 1.93 10.58 0.53
CA GLY A 47 0.87 11.54 0.22
C GLY A 47 -0.46 10.88 -0.12
N ASN A 48 -1.49 11.70 -0.28
CA ASN A 48 -2.78 11.23 -0.77
C ASN A 48 -2.73 11.12 -2.29
N GLY A 49 -3.24 10.03 -2.84
CA GLY A 49 -3.16 9.77 -4.27
C GLY A 49 -3.48 8.33 -4.66
N ARG A 50 -3.35 8.07 -5.95
CA ARG A 50 -3.45 6.73 -6.53
C ARG A 50 -2.05 6.26 -6.91
N TYR A 51 -1.64 5.13 -6.36
CA TYR A 51 -0.32 4.55 -6.56
C TYR A 51 -0.47 3.32 -7.45
N ARG A 52 -0.14 3.51 -8.73
CA ARG A 52 -0.33 2.51 -9.79
C ARG A 52 1.02 1.96 -10.23
N PRO A 53 1.19 0.62 -10.30
CA PRO A 53 2.43 0.01 -10.80
C PRO A 53 2.78 0.39 -12.24
N GLU A 54 1.77 0.62 -13.08
CA GLU A 54 1.90 0.84 -14.53
C GLU A 54 2.08 2.30 -14.93
N ASP A 55 1.94 3.23 -13.99
CA ASP A 55 1.87 4.65 -14.30
C ASP A 55 3.27 5.29 -14.31
N PHE A 56 3.57 5.99 -15.41
CA PHE A 56 4.80 6.75 -15.59
C PHE A 56 4.79 8.08 -14.82
N THR A 57 3.67 8.43 -14.18
CA THR A 57 3.57 9.63 -13.35
C THR A 57 4.54 9.53 -12.16
N PRO A 58 5.34 10.59 -11.90
CA PRO A 58 6.21 10.63 -10.73
C PRO A 58 5.44 10.32 -9.45
N ASN A 59 6.04 9.49 -8.59
CA ASN A 59 5.47 9.05 -7.32
C ASN A 59 4.21 8.15 -7.42
N SER A 60 3.88 7.61 -8.60
CA SER A 60 2.85 6.58 -8.77
C SER A 60 3.47 5.18 -8.73
N ALA A 61 4.22 4.77 -9.75
CA ALA A 61 4.93 3.48 -9.76
C ALA A 61 6.23 3.49 -8.91
N TYR A 62 6.95 4.61 -8.94
CA TYR A 62 8.24 4.77 -8.26
C TYR A 62 8.10 5.44 -6.88
N VAL A 63 7.15 4.97 -6.06
CA VAL A 63 6.97 5.46 -4.70
C VAL A 63 7.98 4.82 -3.75
N ASN A 64 8.65 5.61 -2.90
CA ASN A 64 9.46 5.08 -1.80
C ASN A 64 8.65 5.11 -0.52
N VAL A 65 8.61 3.98 0.17
CA VAL A 65 8.01 3.90 1.51
C VAL A 65 9.06 4.36 2.51
N ASN A 66 8.74 5.40 3.29
CA ASN A 66 9.62 5.85 4.35
C ASN A 66 9.74 4.74 5.42
N MET A 67 10.96 4.46 5.88
CA MET A 67 11.22 3.42 6.88
C MET A 67 10.48 3.66 8.21
N MET A 68 10.14 4.92 8.51
CA MET A 68 9.38 5.31 9.70
C MET A 68 7.86 5.38 9.48
N ALA A 69 7.38 5.06 8.27
CA ALA A 69 5.95 5.03 7.99
C ALA A 69 5.31 3.78 8.61
N GLY A 70 4.38 3.98 9.54
CA GLY A 70 3.58 2.90 10.09
C GLY A 70 2.43 2.55 9.14
N ILE A 71 2.64 1.59 8.24
CA ILE A 71 1.59 1.05 7.37
C ILE A 71 1.05 -0.25 8.01
N TYR A 72 -0.19 -0.20 8.48
CA TYR A 72 -0.86 -1.32 9.15
C TYR A 72 -1.82 -2.07 8.22
N GLY A 73 -2.31 -1.41 7.17
CA GLY A 73 -3.12 -2.04 6.14
C GLY A 73 -2.36 -3.06 5.30
N GLY A 74 -3.08 -4.11 4.89
CA GLY A 74 -2.59 -5.15 3.99
C GLY A 74 -3.04 -4.94 2.54
N ASN A 75 -2.68 -5.89 1.66
CA ASN A 75 -3.24 -5.90 0.32
C ASN A 75 -4.71 -6.36 0.38
N THR A 76 -5.63 -5.50 -0.04
CA THR A 76 -7.07 -5.81 -0.15
C THR A 76 -7.48 -6.17 -1.59
N SER A 77 -6.54 -6.15 -2.53
CA SER A 77 -6.78 -6.54 -3.92
C SER A 77 -6.92 -8.05 -4.07
N GLN A 78 -7.84 -8.47 -4.93
CA GLN A 78 -7.95 -9.86 -5.38
C GLN A 78 -6.98 -10.18 -6.54
N GLY A 79 -6.37 -9.15 -7.13
CA GLY A 79 -5.37 -9.27 -8.19
C GLY A 79 -3.98 -8.87 -7.67
N ALA A 80 -3.31 -8.01 -8.43
CA ALA A 80 -2.00 -7.51 -8.04
C ALA A 80 -2.12 -6.39 -6.98
N PRO A 81 -1.21 -6.31 -6.00
CA PRO A 81 -1.11 -5.14 -5.12
C PRO A 81 -0.75 -3.88 -5.91
N GLY A 82 -1.13 -2.72 -5.39
CA GLY A 82 -0.63 -1.44 -5.90
C GLY A 82 0.86 -1.24 -5.58
N SER A 83 1.46 -0.20 -6.14
CA SER A 83 2.92 0.01 -6.05
C SER A 83 3.42 0.29 -4.62
N LEU A 84 2.60 0.88 -3.75
CA LEU A 84 2.96 1.18 -2.36
C LEU A 84 2.86 -0.06 -1.49
N SER A 85 1.71 -0.74 -1.52
CA SER A 85 1.48 -1.96 -0.75
C SER A 85 2.41 -3.08 -1.21
N PHE A 86 2.68 -3.18 -2.52
CA PHE A 86 3.66 -4.11 -3.08
C PHE A 86 5.03 -3.94 -2.43
N LYS A 87 5.62 -2.74 -2.50
CA LYS A 87 6.97 -2.50 -1.96
C LYS A 87 7.02 -2.75 -0.46
N HIS A 88 6.03 -2.22 0.27
CA HIS A 88 5.94 -2.40 1.71
C HIS A 88 5.90 -3.87 2.13
N ASN A 89 5.03 -4.65 1.48
CA ASN A 89 4.87 -6.07 1.78
C ASN A 89 6.09 -6.88 1.32
N ALA A 90 6.68 -6.57 0.17
CA ALA A 90 7.87 -7.26 -0.31
C ALA A 90 9.03 -7.13 0.69
N PHE A 91 9.25 -5.95 1.26
CA PHE A 91 10.27 -5.74 2.30
C PHE A 91 9.91 -6.45 3.62
N ARG A 92 8.63 -6.52 3.99
CA ARG A 92 8.20 -7.31 5.17
C ARG A 92 8.42 -8.80 4.98
N MET A 93 8.02 -9.35 3.83
CA MET A 93 8.23 -10.75 3.49
C MET A 93 9.72 -11.09 3.46
N TRP A 94 10.55 -10.20 2.89
CA TRP A 94 11.99 -10.35 2.94
C TRP A 94 12.53 -10.35 4.38
N GLY A 95 12.14 -9.38 5.20
CA GLY A 95 12.61 -9.28 6.58
C GLY A 95 12.20 -10.47 7.45
N TYR A 96 11.03 -11.06 7.20
CA TYR A 96 10.51 -12.16 8.01
C TYR A 96 10.98 -13.55 7.53
N TYR A 97 10.97 -13.81 6.23
CA TYR A 97 11.26 -15.13 5.65
C TYR A 97 12.60 -15.21 4.90
N GLY A 98 13.31 -14.11 4.74
CA GLY A 98 14.54 -14.05 3.94
C GLY A 98 14.28 -13.85 2.44
N TYR A 99 15.36 -13.78 1.66
CA TYR A 99 15.28 -13.38 0.24
C TYR A 99 14.55 -14.44 -0.61
N GLU A 100 14.97 -15.70 -0.53
CA GLU A 100 14.42 -16.78 -1.36
C GLU A 100 12.98 -17.14 -0.95
N ASN A 101 12.76 -17.41 0.34
CA ASN A 101 11.46 -17.89 0.84
C ASN A 101 10.45 -16.75 1.10
N GLY A 102 10.90 -15.50 1.11
CA GLY A 102 10.05 -14.34 1.38
C GLY A 102 9.90 -13.46 0.16
N PHE A 103 10.98 -12.77 -0.23
CA PHE A 103 10.94 -11.79 -1.31
C PHE A 103 10.58 -12.44 -2.64
N ILE A 104 11.37 -13.43 -3.11
CA ILE A 104 11.12 -14.06 -4.42
C ILE A 104 9.76 -14.73 -4.46
N SER A 105 9.35 -15.38 -3.36
CA SER A 105 8.06 -16.07 -3.30
C SER A 105 6.84 -15.13 -3.34
N TYR A 106 7.02 -13.84 -3.01
CA TYR A 106 5.97 -12.84 -3.02
C TYR A 106 5.87 -12.05 -4.33
N VAL A 107 6.97 -11.96 -5.09
CA VAL A 107 7.12 -11.07 -6.26
C VAL A 107 6.85 -11.78 -7.57
#